data_AF-A0A9D1M4V7-F1
#
_entry.id   AF-A0A9D1M4V7-F1
#
_cell.length_a   1.000
_cell.length_b   1.000
_cell.length_c   1.000
_cell.angle_alpha   90.00
_cell.angle_beta   90.00
_cell.angle_gamma   90.00
#
_symmetry.space_group_name_H-M   'P 1'
#
loop_
_entity.id
_entity.type
_entity.pdbx_description
1 polymer ?
#
loop_
_entity_poly.entity_id
_entity_poly.type
_entity_poly.pdbx_seq_one_letter_code
_entity_poly.pdbx_strand_id
1 'polypeptide(L)'
;MAEKFLKIGLDFHGVINTNPSYFKDFTEYAEARGHRIYIITGGPAAKISSFLNAWGIRYTELFAILDYYAARGEVKFFSDGNFKMDDGLWNSAKAKFCRRHGIDIHIDDSDVYGLSFTTPYCLYDSVSRTCCLSKNNTVSFALPPRDCLHRIEKALAAL
;
A
#
# COMPACT_ATOMS: atom_id res chain seq x y z
N MET A 1 -4.00 27.22 -4.22
CA MET A 1 -4.11 25.90 -4.88
C MET A 1 -5.09 25.08 -4.06
N ALA A 2 -6.10 24.46 -4.67
CA ALA A 2 -7.00 23.58 -3.93
C ALA A 2 -6.21 22.39 -3.38
N GLU A 3 -6.47 21.97 -2.14
CA GLU A 3 -5.84 20.76 -1.59
C GLU A 3 -6.26 19.55 -2.43
N LYS A 4 -5.29 18.74 -2.88
CA LYS A 4 -5.54 17.57 -3.73
C LYS A 4 -5.89 16.38 -2.85
N PHE A 5 -7.10 15.85 -3.00
CA PHE A 5 -7.49 14.59 -2.36
C PHE A 5 -6.82 13.39 -3.04
N LEU A 6 -5.72 12.93 -2.46
CA LEU A 6 -5.00 11.74 -2.90
C LEU A 6 -5.73 10.43 -2.57
N LYS A 7 -5.59 9.45 -3.46
CA LYS A 7 -5.80 8.03 -3.19
C LYS A 7 -4.45 7.36 -2.94
N ILE A 8 -4.23 6.86 -1.73
CA ILE A 8 -2.94 6.32 -1.27
C ILE A 8 -3.08 4.81 -1.06
N GLY A 9 -2.28 4.03 -1.77
CA GLY A 9 -2.12 2.60 -1.56
C GLY A 9 -1.03 2.30 -0.52
N LEU A 10 -1.28 1.35 0.38
CA LEU A 10 -0.34 0.86 1.37
C LEU A 10 -0.25 -0.67 1.29
N ASP A 11 0.95 -1.23 1.24
CA ASP A 11 1.13 -2.65 1.54
C ASP A 11 0.90 -2.94 3.02
N PHE A 12 0.52 -4.18 3.31
CA PHE A 12 0.42 -4.67 4.67
C PHE A 12 1.74 -5.25 5.18
N HIS A 13 2.34 -6.18 4.43
CA HIS A 13 3.56 -6.87 4.84
C HIS A 13 4.75 -5.95 4.58
N GLY A 14 5.73 -5.91 5.51
CA GLY A 14 6.91 -5.04 5.39
C GLY A 14 6.63 -3.55 5.64
N VAL A 15 5.38 -3.10 5.48
CA VAL A 15 4.96 -1.70 5.65
C VAL A 15 4.10 -1.52 6.90
N ILE A 16 2.80 -1.85 6.85
CA ILE A 16 1.89 -1.58 7.99
C ILE A 16 2.26 -2.43 9.19
N ASN A 17 2.53 -3.72 8.99
CA ASN A 17 2.76 -4.65 10.09
C ASN A 17 4.11 -4.41 10.80
N THR A 18 5.05 -3.70 10.18
CA THR A 18 6.35 -3.38 10.80
C THR A 18 6.28 -2.15 11.70
N ASN A 19 5.32 -1.25 11.48
CA ASN A 19 5.10 -0.08 12.35
C ASN A 19 3.62 0.31 12.46
N PRO A 20 2.76 -0.55 13.05
CA PRO A 20 1.32 -0.37 13.00
C PRO A 20 0.83 0.87 13.77
N SER A 21 1.50 1.26 14.86
CA SER A 21 1.17 2.48 15.59
C SER A 21 1.35 3.73 14.72
N TYR A 22 2.42 3.79 13.91
CA TYR A 22 2.64 4.90 12.99
C TYR A 22 1.57 4.94 11.90
N PHE A 23 1.29 3.78 11.29
CA PHE A 23 0.31 3.71 10.20
C PHE A 23 -1.13 3.92 10.68
N LYS A 24 -1.46 3.63 11.94
CA LYS A 24 -2.71 4.06 12.56
C LYS A 24 -2.84 5.58 12.50
N ASP A 25 -1.87 6.31 13.02
CA ASP A 25 -1.93 7.78 13.08
C ASP A 25 -1.81 8.42 11.69
N PHE A 26 -1.03 7.82 10.80
CA PHE A 26 -0.93 8.24 9.39
C PHE A 26 -2.26 8.13 8.66
N THR A 27 -2.92 6.97 8.74
CA THR A 27 -4.20 6.75 8.06
C THR A 27 -5.31 7.61 8.66
N GLU A 28 -5.31 7.79 9.99
CA GLU A 28 -6.22 8.70 10.68
C GLU A 28 -6.06 10.16 10.21
N TYR A 29 -4.82 10.65 10.14
CA TYR A 29 -4.57 12.01 9.67
C TYR A 29 -4.90 12.18 8.18
N ALA A 30 -4.57 11.18 7.36
CA ALA A 30 -4.84 11.24 5.92
C ALA A 30 -6.34 11.26 5.62
N GLU A 31 -7.13 10.40 6.25
CA GLU A 31 -8.59 10.42 6.08
C GLU A 31 -9.22 11.71 6.62
N ALA A 32 -8.72 12.26 7.73
CA ALA A 32 -9.20 13.54 8.25
C ALA A 32 -8.97 14.73 7.29
N ARG A 33 -7.99 14.62 6.37
CA ARG A 33 -7.75 15.56 5.28
C ARG A 33 -8.50 15.24 3.99
N GLY A 34 -9.33 14.20 3.99
CA GLY A 34 -10.13 13.77 2.83
C GLY A 34 -9.37 12.88 1.85
N HIS A 35 -8.18 12.40 2.18
CA HIS A 35 -7.53 11.36 1.40
C HIS A 35 -8.24 10.02 1.55
N ARG A 36 -8.07 9.14 0.56
CA ARG A 36 -8.61 7.78 0.58
C ARG A 36 -7.48 6.79 0.69
N ILE A 37 -7.59 5.88 1.65
CA ILE A 37 -6.54 4.89 1.95
C ILE A 37 -6.97 3.52 1.41
N TYR A 38 -6.10 2.87 0.64
CA TYR A 38 -6.32 1.54 0.08
C TYR A 38 -5.26 0.61 0.64
N ILE A 39 -5.67 -0.49 1.27
CA ILE A 39 -4.73 -1.52 1.71
C ILE A 39 -4.66 -2.57 0.62
N ILE A 40 -3.46 -2.84 0.10
CA ILE A 40 -3.24 -3.72 -1.05
C ILE A 40 -2.20 -4.77 -0.69
N THR A 41 -2.65 -6.00 -0.45
CA THR A 41 -1.84 -7.04 0.21
C THR A 41 -1.85 -8.36 -0.55
N GLY A 42 -0.78 -9.14 -0.38
CA GLY A 42 -0.75 -10.55 -0.83
C GLY A 42 -1.51 -11.51 0.08
N GLY A 43 -1.67 -11.18 1.36
CA GLY A 43 -2.21 -12.08 2.38
C GLY A 43 -3.75 -12.20 2.37
N PRO A 44 -4.31 -13.18 3.12
CA PRO A 44 -5.76 -13.40 3.17
C PRO A 44 -6.52 -12.23 3.79
N ALA A 45 -7.56 -11.73 3.12
CA ALA A 45 -8.32 -10.55 3.54
C ALA A 45 -8.80 -10.62 4.99
N ALA A 46 -9.34 -11.76 5.43
CA ALA A 46 -9.89 -11.93 6.78
C ALA A 46 -8.85 -11.75 7.90
N LYS A 47 -7.61 -12.23 7.69
CA LYS A 47 -6.52 -12.08 8.67
C LYS A 47 -6.06 -10.62 8.72
N ILE A 48 -5.92 -9.99 7.56
CA ILE A 48 -5.49 -8.61 7.45
C ILE A 48 -6.54 -7.65 8.04
N SER A 49 -7.82 -7.82 7.71
CA SER A 49 -8.90 -7.00 8.26
C SER A 49 -8.99 -7.14 9.79
N SER A 50 -8.79 -8.34 10.34
CA SER A 50 -8.76 -8.54 11.80
C SER A 50 -7.63 -7.75 12.46
N PHE A 51 -6.44 -7.72 11.85
CA PHE A 51 -5.30 -6.94 12.36
C PHE A 51 -5.59 -5.44 12.28
N LEU A 52 -6.05 -4.95 11.13
CA LEU A 52 -6.35 -3.53 10.91
C LEU A 52 -7.40 -3.04 11.92
N ASN A 53 -8.45 -3.84 12.15
CA ASN A 53 -9.50 -3.53 13.12
C ASN A 53 -8.96 -3.49 14.56
N ALA A 54 -8.13 -4.45 14.95
CA ALA A 54 -7.55 -4.50 16.30
C ALA A 54 -6.64 -3.30 16.60
N TRP A 55 -5.95 -2.77 15.57
CA TRP A 55 -5.12 -1.59 15.68
C TRP A 55 -5.85 -0.27 15.44
N GLY A 56 -7.12 -0.30 15.01
CA GLY A 56 -7.87 0.89 14.61
C GLY A 56 -7.28 1.62 13.41
N ILE A 57 -6.62 0.89 12.51
CA ILE A 57 -6.05 1.45 11.26
C ILE A 57 -7.20 1.69 10.29
N ARG A 58 -7.30 2.92 9.80
CA ARG A 58 -8.41 3.32 8.93
C ARG A 58 -8.08 3.08 7.46
N TYR A 59 -9.09 2.67 6.70
CA TYR A 59 -8.95 2.47 5.27
C TYR A 59 -10.30 2.55 4.56
N THR A 60 -10.25 2.97 3.31
CA THR A 60 -11.38 3.03 2.38
C THR A 60 -11.69 1.65 1.78
N GLU A 61 -10.67 0.89 1.37
CA GLU A 61 -10.85 -0.42 0.72
C GLU A 61 -9.66 -1.35 1.00
N LEU A 62 -9.93 -2.64 1.14
CA LEU A 62 -8.93 -3.71 1.27
C LEU A 62 -8.96 -4.58 0.02
N PHE A 63 -7.84 -4.65 -0.69
CA PHE A 63 -7.61 -5.56 -1.80
C PHE A 63 -6.60 -6.63 -1.39
N ALA A 64 -7.05 -7.87 -1.34
CA ALA A 64 -6.21 -9.04 -1.11
C ALA A 64 -6.03 -9.82 -2.40
N ILE A 65 -4.78 -9.93 -2.88
CA ILE A 65 -4.42 -10.61 -4.12
C ILE A 65 -4.89 -12.07 -4.09
N LEU A 66 -4.59 -12.77 -3.00
CA LEU A 66 -4.95 -14.17 -2.84
C LEU A 66 -6.46 -14.39 -2.96
N ASP A 67 -7.27 -13.66 -2.20
CA ASP A 67 -8.73 -13.76 -2.22
C ASP A 67 -9.31 -13.41 -3.61
N TYR A 68 -8.81 -12.33 -4.22
CA TYR A 68 -9.27 -11.87 -5.53
C TYR A 68 -9.06 -12.92 -6.63
N TYR A 69 -7.86 -13.50 -6.71
CA TYR A 69 -7.53 -14.50 -7.72
C TYR A 69 -8.09 -15.88 -7.39
N ALA A 70 -8.20 -16.24 -6.11
CA ALA A 70 -8.84 -17.48 -5.68
C ALA A 70 -10.32 -17.52 -6.07
N ALA A 71 -11.04 -16.42 -5.88
CA ALA A 71 -12.44 -16.29 -6.30
C ALA A 71 -12.65 -16.42 -7.83
N ARG A 72 -11.57 -16.30 -8.61
CA ARG A 72 -11.56 -16.40 -10.07
C ARG A 72 -11.04 -17.74 -10.58
N GLY A 73 -10.71 -18.67 -9.69
CA GLY A 73 -10.11 -19.96 -10.04
C GLY A 73 -8.66 -19.84 -10.55
N GLU A 74 -7.99 -18.72 -10.29
CA GLU A 74 -6.61 -18.45 -10.75
C GLU A 74 -5.55 -18.86 -9.71
N VAL A 75 -5.99 -19.46 -8.59
CA VAL A 75 -5.11 -19.95 -7.52
C VAL A 75 -5.28 -21.46 -7.36
N LYS A 76 -4.16 -22.18 -7.35
CA LYS A 76 -4.10 -23.60 -6.99
C LYS A 76 -3.70 -23.75 -5.53
N PHE A 77 -4.58 -24.31 -4.71
CA PHE A 77 -4.27 -24.66 -3.33
C PHE A 77 -3.74 -26.09 -3.24
N PHE A 78 -2.77 -26.31 -2.36
CA PHE A 78 -2.19 -27.62 -2.05
C PHE A 78 -2.68 -28.10 -0.68
N SER A 79 -2.58 -29.40 -0.43
CA SER A 79 -3.08 -30.04 0.80
C SER A 79 -2.32 -29.61 2.06
N ASP A 80 -1.11 -29.07 1.92
CA ASP A 80 -0.29 -28.53 3.00
C ASP A 80 -0.62 -27.06 3.34
N GLY A 81 -1.61 -26.48 2.65
CA GLY A 81 -2.02 -25.09 2.82
C GLY A 81 -1.20 -24.09 1.99
N ASN A 82 -0.19 -24.54 1.24
CA ASN A 82 0.49 -23.70 0.27
C ASN A 82 -0.43 -23.41 -0.93
N PHE A 83 -0.09 -22.38 -1.69
CA PHE A 83 -0.77 -22.07 -2.94
C PHE A 83 0.22 -21.70 -4.04
N LYS A 84 -0.22 -21.83 -5.29
CA LYS A 84 0.49 -21.36 -6.47
C LYS A 84 -0.44 -20.52 -7.34
N MET A 85 0.13 -19.47 -7.90
CA MET A 85 -0.51 -18.57 -8.86
C MET A 85 0.49 -18.29 -9.98
N ASP A 86 0.03 -17.76 -11.10
CA ASP A 86 0.93 -17.21 -12.12
C ASP A 86 1.73 -16.03 -11.56
N ASP A 87 3.06 -16.08 -11.68
CA ASP A 87 3.95 -15.05 -11.13
C ASP A 87 3.72 -13.69 -11.80
N GLY A 88 3.37 -13.68 -13.09
CA GLY A 88 3.01 -12.47 -13.82
C GLY A 88 1.74 -11.82 -13.25
N LEU A 89 0.71 -12.61 -12.96
CA LEU A 89 -0.50 -12.16 -12.28
C LEU A 89 -0.18 -11.65 -10.87
N TRP A 90 0.65 -12.36 -10.11
CA TRP A 90 1.05 -11.99 -8.74
C TRP A 90 1.80 -10.67 -8.73
N ASN A 91 2.93 -10.60 -9.43
CA ASN A 91 3.84 -9.46 -9.45
C ASN A 91 3.21 -8.19 -10.05
N SER A 92 2.18 -8.32 -10.88
CA SER A 92 1.47 -7.16 -11.46
C SER A 92 0.15 -6.80 -10.75
N ALA A 93 -0.31 -7.60 -9.78
CA ALA A 93 -1.63 -7.47 -9.20
C ALA A 93 -1.88 -6.09 -8.57
N LYS A 94 -0.94 -5.63 -7.72
CA LYS A 94 -1.04 -4.34 -7.04
C LYS A 94 -1.05 -3.18 -8.03
N ALA A 95 -0.14 -3.21 -9.00
CA ALA A 95 -0.06 -2.20 -10.05
C ALA A 95 -1.35 -2.13 -10.90
N LYS A 96 -1.93 -3.28 -11.25
CA LYS A 96 -3.20 -3.36 -11.98
C LYS A 96 -4.35 -2.78 -11.16
N PHE A 97 -4.41 -3.09 -9.86
CA PHE A 97 -5.40 -2.53 -8.96
C PHE A 97 -5.26 -1.00 -8.86
N CYS A 98 -4.04 -0.50 -8.61
CA CYS A 98 -3.77 0.93 -8.52
C CYS A 98 -4.18 1.68 -9.78
N ARG A 99 -3.85 1.14 -10.97
CA ARG A 99 -4.26 1.72 -12.26
C ARG A 99 -5.78 1.76 -12.42
N ARG A 100 -6.47 0.66 -12.11
CA ARG A 100 -7.94 0.55 -12.24
C ARG A 100 -8.68 1.50 -11.30
N HIS A 101 -8.17 1.69 -10.09
CA HIS A 101 -8.81 2.53 -9.07
C HIS A 101 -8.31 3.98 -9.10
N GLY A 102 -7.37 4.31 -9.99
CA GLY A 102 -6.76 5.63 -10.11
C GLY A 102 -6.04 6.06 -8.84
N ILE A 103 -5.32 5.14 -8.19
CA ILE A 103 -4.51 5.42 -7.01
C ILE A 103 -3.35 6.35 -7.42
N ASP A 104 -3.08 7.38 -6.62
CA ASP A 104 -2.08 8.42 -6.93
C ASP A 104 -0.67 7.96 -6.57
N ILE A 105 -0.53 7.14 -5.53
CA ILE A 105 0.75 6.62 -5.03
C ILE A 105 0.51 5.28 -4.33
N HIS A 106 1.45 4.34 -4.48
CA HIS A 106 1.48 3.11 -3.68
C HIS A 106 2.78 2.99 -2.90
N ILE A 107 2.70 2.62 -1.62
CA ILE A 107 3.83 2.46 -0.70
C ILE A 107 3.98 0.98 -0.37
N ASP A 108 5.15 0.42 -0.64
CA ASP A 108 5.39 -1.02 -0.62
C ASP A 108 6.90 -1.28 -0.45
N ASP A 109 7.29 -2.35 0.23
CA ASP A 109 8.69 -2.66 0.50
C ASP A 109 9.34 -3.55 -0.57
N SER A 110 8.55 -4.09 -1.51
CA SER A 110 9.06 -4.97 -2.55
C SER A 110 9.64 -4.19 -3.73
N ASP A 111 10.85 -4.54 -4.16
CA ASP A 111 11.41 -4.08 -5.44
C ASP A 111 10.72 -4.75 -6.64
N VAL A 112 10.37 -6.04 -6.51
CA VAL A 112 9.72 -6.85 -7.57
C VAL A 112 8.37 -6.28 -7.97
N TYR A 113 7.50 -5.93 -7.01
CA TYR A 113 6.21 -5.32 -7.35
C TYR A 113 6.40 -4.00 -8.09
N GLY A 114 7.36 -3.18 -7.67
CA GLY A 114 7.65 -1.86 -8.25
C GLY A 114 7.90 -1.87 -9.76
N LEU A 115 8.43 -2.97 -10.30
CA LEU A 115 8.68 -3.13 -11.74
C LEU A 115 7.41 -3.06 -12.61
N SER A 116 6.24 -3.35 -12.03
CA SER A 116 4.96 -3.34 -12.75
C SER A 116 4.20 -2.00 -12.67
N PHE A 117 4.68 -1.05 -11.87
CA PHE A 117 3.98 0.20 -11.60
C PHE A 117 4.28 1.27 -12.66
N THR A 118 3.21 1.92 -13.13
CA THR A 118 3.30 3.21 -13.84
C THR A 118 2.73 4.36 -13.00
N THR A 119 2.00 4.01 -11.92
CA THR A 119 1.61 4.94 -10.86
C THR A 119 2.84 5.20 -9.98
N PRO A 120 3.04 6.42 -9.42
CA PRO A 120 4.09 6.68 -8.45
C PRO A 120 4.20 5.57 -7.41
N TYR A 121 5.38 4.95 -7.34
CA TYR A 121 5.69 3.85 -6.45
C TYR A 121 6.74 4.29 -5.47
N CYS A 122 6.42 4.15 -4.20
CA CYS A 122 7.30 4.43 -3.09
C CYS A 122 7.88 3.10 -2.60
N LEU A 123 9.17 2.87 -2.87
CA LEU A 123 9.89 1.75 -2.27
C LEU A 123 10.21 2.08 -0.82
N TYR A 124 9.52 1.43 0.11
CA TYR A 124 9.62 1.63 1.55
C TYR A 124 10.69 0.74 2.16
N ASP A 125 11.53 1.32 3.00
CA ASP A 125 12.45 0.59 3.86
C ASP A 125 12.02 0.76 5.32
N SER A 126 11.59 -0.34 5.94
CA SER A 126 11.13 -0.34 7.33
C SER A 126 12.23 -0.03 8.35
N VAL A 127 13.50 -0.29 8.01
CA VAL A 127 14.64 -0.07 8.90
C VAL A 127 14.97 1.41 8.94
N SER A 128 15.22 2.02 7.78
CA SER A 128 15.50 3.46 7.70
C SER A 128 14.25 4.31 7.86
N ARG A 129 13.06 3.72 7.73
CA ARG A 129 11.75 4.39 7.65
C ARG A 129 11.78 5.48 6.58
N THR A 130 12.25 5.12 5.40
CA THR A 130 12.29 6.01 4.23
C THR A 130 11.58 5.40 3.05
N CYS A 131 11.20 6.27 2.13
CA CYS A 131 10.38 5.98 0.98
C CYS A 131 11.00 6.66 -0.22
N CYS A 132 11.46 5.90 -1.21
CA CYS A 132 12.04 6.46 -2.44
C CYS A 132 10.97 6.53 -3.53
N LEU A 133 10.50 7.73 -3.85
CA LEU A 133 9.53 7.99 -4.93
C LEU A 133 10.20 8.16 -6.29
N SER A 134 11.39 8.74 -6.31
CA SER A 134 12.25 8.83 -7.49
C SER A 134 13.70 9.02 -7.04
N LYS A 135 14.66 9.00 -7.99
CA LYS A 135 16.11 9.06 -7.71
C LYS A 135 16.53 10.21 -6.78
N ASN A 136 15.78 11.32 -6.76
CA ASN A 136 16.05 12.50 -5.94
C ASN A 136 14.90 12.88 -5.00
N ASN A 137 13.90 12.00 -4.82
CA ASN A 137 12.72 12.30 -4.03
C ASN A 137 12.49 11.20 -2.99
N THR A 138 13.08 11.42 -1.81
CA THR A 138 12.95 10.52 -0.65
C THR A 138 12.09 11.18 0.42
N VAL A 139 11.05 10.48 0.85
CA VAL A 139 10.19 10.87 1.98
C VAL A 139 10.59 10.06 3.21
N SER A 140 10.70 10.71 4.37
CA SER A 140 10.98 10.03 5.63
C SER A 140 9.69 9.79 6.43
N PHE A 141 9.44 8.53 6.74
CA PHE A 141 8.40 8.04 7.64
C PHE A 141 8.89 8.01 9.10
N ALA A 142 10.10 8.51 9.37
CA ALA A 142 10.54 8.83 10.73
C ALA A 142 9.97 10.18 11.21
N LEU A 143 9.48 11.01 10.28
CA LEU A 143 8.78 12.25 10.59
C LEU A 143 7.39 11.97 11.16
N PRO A 144 6.82 12.89 11.96
CA PRO A 144 5.42 12.80 12.37
C PRO A 144 4.50 12.53 11.17
N PRO A 145 3.45 11.69 11.31
CA PRO A 145 2.61 11.29 10.17
C PRO A 145 2.06 12.46 9.34
N ARG A 146 1.71 13.57 10.01
CA ARG A 146 1.31 14.83 9.38
C ARG A 146 2.37 15.38 8.42
N ASP A 147 3.61 15.46 8.87
CA ASP A 147 4.70 16.04 8.09
C ASP A 147 5.12 15.10 6.96
N CYS A 148 5.06 13.79 7.19
CA CYS A 148 5.25 12.78 6.16
C CYS A 148 4.22 12.93 5.04
N LEU A 149 2.92 12.98 5.39
CA LEU A 149 1.84 13.17 4.42
C LEU A 149 2.02 14.46 3.61
N HIS A 150 2.34 15.58 4.27
CA HIS A 150 2.61 16.85 3.57
C HIS A 150 3.77 16.76 2.58
N ARG A 151 4.81 15.99 2.92
CA ARG A 151 5.92 15.74 1.99
C ARG A 151 5.49 14.87 0.81
N ILE A 152 4.64 13.86 1.03
CA ILE A 152 4.08 13.05 -0.06
C ILE A 152 3.25 13.93 -1.00
N GLU A 153 2.35 14.77 -0.46
CA GLU A 153 1.53 15.68 -1.26
C GLU A 153 2.40 16.61 -2.14
N LYS A 154 3.44 17.21 -1.54
CA LYS A 154 4.39 18.07 -2.28
C LYS A 154 5.19 17.30 -3.32
N ALA A 155 5.66 16.10 -2.98
CA ALA A 155 6.41 15.24 -3.87
C ALA A 155 5.59 14.90 -5.12
N LEU A 156 4.33 14.53 -4.95
CA LEU A 156 3.44 14.17 -6.05
C LEU A 156 2.99 15.38 -6.88
N ALA A 157 2.87 16.57 -6.27
CA ALA A 157 2.54 17.79 -7.01
C ALA A 157 3.69 18.27 -7.93
N ALA A 158 4.90 17.72 -7.76
CA ALA A 158 6.08 18.04 -8.56
C ALA A 158 6.39 17.01 -9.66
N LEU A 159 5.59 15.94 -9.78
CA LEU A 159 5.67 14.94 -10.84
C LEU A 159 4.79 15.33 -12.03
#